data_AF-A0A4Y2M8F5-F1
#
_entry.id   AF-A0A4Y2M8F5-F1
#
_cell.length_a   1.000
_cell.length_b   1.000
_cell.length_c   1.000
_cell.angle_alpha   90.00
_cell.angle_beta   90.00
_cell.angle_gamma   90.00
#
_symmetry.space_group_name_H-M   'P 1'
#
loop_
_entity.id
_entity.type
_entity.pdbx_description
1 polymer ?
#
loop_
_entity_poly.entity_id
_entity_poly.type
_entity_poly.pdbx_seq_one_letter_code
_entity_poly.pdbx_strand_id
1 'polypeptide(L)'
;MLTSPGLAWQAALKMKDVKLDLFTDIDMHLFIEKGIRGGVSMISHRHSEANHPQCPNYDSSEANKNFTYLDGNNLNGWTMSQPLPVNNFEWLSPEEISLHLIFQTPDDATTGCILEVDMEYPSELHDLHNNYPLAPERMTIEPNMLSRVDRKNFFQNFKSYLYTKDVLWYIDKWKYKIKN
;
A
#
# COMPACT_ATOMS: atom_id res chain seq x y z
N MET A 1 -14.88 -12.78 -27.68
CA MET A 1 -13.95 -11.65 -27.92
C MET A 1 -12.72 -11.92 -27.06
N LEU A 2 -11.53 -11.98 -27.65
CA LEU A 2 -10.28 -12.20 -26.91
C LEU A 2 -9.65 -10.84 -26.60
N THR A 3 -9.51 -10.50 -25.34
CA THR A 3 -8.80 -9.27 -24.90
C THR A 3 -7.35 -9.60 -24.57
N SER A 4 -6.44 -8.63 -24.68
CA SER A 4 -5.02 -8.83 -24.35
C SER A 4 -4.79 -9.43 -22.94
N PRO A 5 -5.48 -8.99 -21.86
CA PRO A 5 -5.33 -9.62 -20.54
C PRO A 5 -5.81 -11.08 -20.51
N GLY A 6 -6.94 -11.37 -21.16
CA GLY A 6 -7.46 -12.74 -21.28
C GLY A 6 -6.50 -13.68 -22.02
N LEU A 7 -5.86 -13.20 -23.10
CA LEU A 7 -4.83 -13.96 -23.82
C LEU A 7 -3.59 -14.20 -22.94
N ALA A 8 -3.10 -13.17 -22.25
CA ALA A 8 -1.93 -13.28 -21.37
C ALA A 8 -2.18 -14.27 -20.23
N TRP A 9 -3.36 -14.20 -19.60
CA TRP A 9 -3.79 -15.14 -18.56
C TRP A 9 -3.82 -16.59 -19.05
N GLN A 10 -4.47 -16.84 -20.19
CA GLN A 10 -4.54 -18.18 -20.78
C GLN A 10 -3.17 -18.72 -21.17
N ALA A 11 -2.29 -17.87 -21.71
CA ALA A 11 -0.91 -18.24 -22.04
C ALA A 11 -0.12 -18.59 -20.77
N ALA A 12 -0.24 -17.79 -19.71
CA ALA A 12 0.44 -18.04 -18.44
C ALA A 12 0.02 -19.40 -17.83
N LEU A 13 -1.28 -19.67 -17.76
CA LEU A 13 -1.80 -20.95 -17.26
C LEU A 13 -1.32 -22.13 -18.11
N LYS A 14 -1.36 -22.01 -19.44
CA LYS A 14 -0.87 -23.05 -20.35
C LYS A 14 0.63 -23.32 -20.21
N MET A 15 1.45 -22.28 -19.98
CA MET A 15 2.90 -22.41 -19.85
C MET A 15 3.33 -22.98 -18.50
N LYS A 16 2.59 -22.68 -17.43
CA LYS A 16 2.94 -23.06 -16.05
C LYS A 16 2.27 -24.35 -15.59
N ASP A 17 1.21 -24.80 -16.26
CA ASP A 17 0.40 -25.96 -15.87
C ASP A 17 -0.04 -25.93 -14.40
N VAL A 18 -0.24 -24.71 -13.88
CA VAL A 18 -0.66 -24.48 -12.50
C VAL A 18 -2.17 -24.63 -12.39
N LYS A 19 -2.63 -25.28 -11.32
CA LYS A 19 -4.05 -25.35 -10.95
C LYS A 19 -4.31 -24.33 -9.85
N LEU A 20 -5.24 -23.43 -10.13
CA LEU A 20 -5.67 -22.41 -9.18
C LEU A 20 -6.97 -22.85 -8.54
N ASP A 21 -7.00 -22.89 -7.22
CA ASP A 21 -8.25 -23.08 -6.50
C ASP A 21 -9.04 -21.77 -6.47
N LEU A 22 -10.35 -21.91 -6.39
CA LEU A 22 -11.25 -20.79 -6.17
C LEU A 22 -11.62 -20.76 -4.69
N PHE A 23 -11.83 -19.56 -4.15
CA PHE A 23 -12.49 -19.42 -2.85
C PHE A 23 -13.89 -20.04 -2.93
N THR A 24 -14.17 -20.97 -2.02
CA THR A 24 -15.48 -21.61 -1.86
C THR A 24 -16.34 -20.92 -0.81
N ASP A 25 -15.71 -20.14 0.07
CA ASP A 25 -16.33 -19.31 1.09
C ASP A 25 -16.40 -17.84 0.64
N ILE A 26 -17.58 -17.24 0.78
CA ILE A 26 -17.81 -15.83 0.46
C ILE A 26 -17.05 -14.91 1.42
N ASP A 27 -16.90 -15.30 2.68
CA ASP A 27 -16.22 -14.47 3.68
C ASP A 27 -14.72 -14.38 3.39
N MET A 28 -14.10 -15.46 2.91
CA MET A 28 -12.71 -15.43 2.41
C MET A 28 -12.58 -14.49 1.22
N HIS A 29 -13.52 -14.56 0.27
CA HIS A 29 -13.50 -13.69 -0.91
C HIS A 29 -13.59 -12.22 -0.51
N LEU A 30 -14.54 -11.86 0.36
CA LEU A 30 -14.72 -10.49 0.86
C LEU A 30 -13.51 -10.00 1.67
N PHE A 31 -12.91 -10.87 2.47
CA PHE A 31 -11.69 -10.58 3.23
C PHE A 31 -10.53 -10.20 2.29
N ILE A 32 -10.30 -10.99 1.25
CA ILE A 32 -9.24 -10.72 0.26
C ILE A 32 -9.57 -9.47 -0.55
N GLU A 33 -10.81 -9.29 -1.02
CA GLU A 33 -11.22 -8.07 -1.74
C GLU A 33 -11.02 -6.80 -0.90
N LYS A 34 -11.37 -6.85 0.39
CA LYS A 34 -11.13 -5.76 1.35
C LYS A 34 -9.64 -5.50 1.55
N GLY A 35 -8.78 -6.50 1.35
CA GLY A 35 -7.31 -6.39 1.43
C GLY A 35 -6.63 -5.87 0.16
N ILE A 36 -7.25 -5.95 -1.02
CA ILE A 36 -6.65 -5.50 -2.28
C ILE A 36 -6.40 -3.98 -2.25
N ARG A 37 -5.17 -3.57 -2.58
CA ARG A 37 -4.74 -2.17 -2.70
C ARG A 37 -4.17 -1.90 -4.09
N GLY A 38 -4.25 -0.65 -4.50
CA GLY A 38 -3.64 -0.20 -5.75
C GLY A 38 -2.14 0.09 -5.60
N GLY A 39 -1.55 0.67 -6.65
CA GLY A 39 -0.19 1.22 -6.56
C GLY A 39 -0.11 2.39 -5.57
N VAL A 40 0.98 2.45 -4.82
CA VAL A 40 1.25 3.54 -3.88
C VAL A 40 1.59 4.81 -4.67
N SER A 41 0.83 5.88 -4.43
CA SER A 41 1.10 7.20 -5.00
C SER A 41 1.04 8.26 -3.91
N MET A 42 2.19 8.80 -3.55
CA MET A 42 2.31 9.77 -2.46
C MET A 42 3.41 10.80 -2.75
N ILE A 43 3.28 11.94 -2.07
CA ILE A 43 4.28 13.00 -2.05
C ILE A 43 4.61 13.22 -0.58
N SER A 44 5.76 12.75 -0.10
CA SER A 44 6.15 12.91 1.31
C SER A 44 6.70 14.31 1.61
N HIS A 45 7.31 14.97 0.62
CA HIS A 45 7.83 16.32 0.71
C HIS A 45 7.28 17.20 -0.41
N ARG A 46 6.52 18.25 -0.04
CA ARG A 46 5.73 19.04 -0.99
C ARG A 46 6.54 19.95 -1.89
N HIS A 47 7.72 20.38 -1.44
CA HIS A 47 8.53 21.34 -2.16
C HIS A 47 10.00 21.10 -1.86
N SER A 48 10.82 20.95 -2.89
CA SER A 48 12.25 20.74 -2.77
C SER A 48 12.94 21.45 -3.92
N GLU A 49 13.97 22.22 -3.64
CA GLU A 49 14.83 22.84 -4.65
C GLU A 49 16.19 22.14 -4.68
N ALA A 50 16.76 21.99 -5.87
CA ALA A 50 18.11 21.48 -6.07
C ALA A 50 19.12 22.61 -5.82
N ASN A 51 20.27 22.27 -5.24
CA ASN A 51 21.40 23.17 -5.09
C ASN A 51 22.61 22.53 -5.80
N HIS A 52 22.87 22.95 -7.04
CA HIS A 52 23.98 22.41 -7.84
C HIS A 52 24.60 23.55 -8.67
N PRO A 53 25.92 23.56 -8.95
CA PRO A 53 26.57 24.64 -9.70
C PRO A 53 25.99 24.97 -11.09
N GLN A 54 25.20 24.05 -11.65
CA GLN A 54 24.51 24.24 -12.93
C GLN A 54 23.12 24.89 -12.79
N CYS A 55 22.62 25.07 -11.57
CA CYS A 55 21.33 25.69 -11.30
C CYS A 55 21.47 27.23 -11.29
N PRO A 56 20.49 27.98 -11.84
CA PRO A 56 20.53 29.45 -11.86
C PRO A 56 20.63 30.10 -10.47
N ASN A 57 20.07 29.47 -9.45
CA ASN A 57 20.02 29.97 -8.07
C ASN A 57 21.01 29.23 -7.15
N TYR A 58 22.15 28.77 -7.67
CA TYR A 58 23.15 28.05 -6.89
C TYR A 58 23.71 28.92 -5.74
N ASP A 59 23.73 28.36 -4.54
CA ASP A 59 24.38 28.96 -3.38
C ASP A 59 25.56 28.08 -2.94
N SER A 60 26.77 28.62 -3.08
CA SER A 60 28.01 27.94 -2.69
C SER A 60 28.20 27.81 -1.17
N SER A 61 27.42 28.53 -0.37
CA SER A 61 27.44 28.42 1.10
C SER A 61 26.61 27.24 1.61
N GLU A 62 25.66 26.74 0.80
CA GLU A 62 24.79 25.63 1.11
C GLU A 62 25.33 24.31 0.54
N ALA A 63 24.91 23.18 1.14
CA ALA A 63 25.32 21.86 0.64
C ALA A 63 24.71 21.56 -0.74
N ASN A 64 25.46 20.85 -1.59
CA ASN A 64 24.95 20.41 -2.88
C ASN A 64 23.77 19.42 -2.69
N LYS A 65 22.70 19.63 -3.45
CA LYS A 65 21.47 18.85 -3.40
C LYS A 65 21.00 18.53 -4.80
N ASN A 66 20.95 17.24 -5.13
CA ASN A 66 20.52 16.72 -6.43
C ASN A 66 19.24 15.88 -6.28
N PHE A 67 18.47 15.78 -7.36
CA PHE A 67 17.34 14.86 -7.43
C PHE A 67 17.73 13.60 -8.17
N THR A 68 17.28 12.47 -7.65
CA THR A 68 17.44 11.16 -8.28
C THR A 68 16.05 10.63 -8.64
N TYR A 69 15.89 10.23 -9.90
CA TYR A 69 14.71 9.51 -10.35
C TYR A 69 15.04 8.04 -10.47
N LEU A 70 14.27 7.19 -9.80
CA LEU A 70 14.41 5.73 -9.83
C LEU A 70 13.12 5.13 -10.35
N ASP A 71 13.23 4.20 -11.31
CA ASP A 71 12.09 3.51 -11.91
C ASP A 71 12.33 2.01 -11.90
N GLY A 72 11.32 1.27 -11.43
CA GLY A 72 11.36 -0.19 -11.36
C GLY A 72 10.97 -0.82 -12.68
N ASN A 73 11.94 -1.39 -13.39
CA ASN A 73 11.68 -2.10 -14.65
C ASN A 73 10.74 -3.29 -14.43
N ASN A 74 9.55 -3.26 -15.04
CA ASN A 74 8.57 -4.34 -15.00
C ASN A 74 8.19 -4.78 -13.57
N LEU A 75 7.92 -3.82 -12.68
CA LEU A 75 7.60 -4.07 -11.27
C LEU A 75 6.54 -5.17 -11.07
N ASN A 76 5.40 -5.09 -11.78
CA ASN A 76 4.34 -6.09 -11.67
C ASN A 76 4.80 -7.48 -12.14
N GLY A 77 5.57 -7.56 -13.23
CA GLY A 77 6.10 -8.84 -13.70
C GLY A 77 7.12 -9.46 -12.74
N TRP A 78 7.92 -8.62 -12.07
CA TRP A 78 8.81 -9.06 -10.99
C TRP A 78 8.02 -9.58 -9.80
N THR A 79 6.96 -8.88 -9.37
CA THR A 79 6.04 -9.34 -8.30
C THR A 79 5.36 -10.66 -8.67
N MET A 80 4.92 -10.81 -9.92
CA MET A 80 4.32 -12.06 -10.42
C MET A 80 5.32 -13.22 -10.53
N SER A 81 6.62 -12.95 -10.38
CA SER A 81 7.67 -13.97 -10.34
C SER A 81 8.01 -14.42 -8.90
N GLN A 82 7.45 -13.75 -7.88
CA GLN A 82 7.57 -14.15 -6.49
C GLN A 82 6.59 -15.29 -6.16
N PRO A 83 6.74 -15.99 -5.02
CA PRO A 83 5.72 -16.91 -4.53
C PRO A 83 4.35 -16.24 -4.40
N LEU A 84 3.32 -16.86 -4.96
CA LEU A 84 1.94 -16.38 -4.92
C LEU A 84 1.01 -17.47 -4.38
N PRO A 85 -0.08 -17.10 -3.67
CA PRO A 85 -1.09 -18.05 -3.22
C PRO A 85 -1.83 -18.65 -4.41
N VAL A 86 -1.92 -19.99 -4.47
CA VAL A 86 -2.53 -20.71 -5.61
C VAL A 86 -3.61 -21.73 -5.22
N ASN A 87 -3.53 -22.33 -4.02
CA ASN A 87 -4.43 -23.41 -3.60
C ASN A 87 -4.48 -23.58 -2.08
N ASN A 88 -5.32 -24.52 -1.61
CA ASN A 88 -5.46 -24.93 -0.21
C ASN A 88 -5.81 -23.76 0.73
N PHE A 89 -6.77 -22.94 0.33
CA PHE A 89 -7.24 -21.83 1.17
C PHE A 89 -8.09 -22.35 2.33
N GLU A 90 -7.66 -22.04 3.55
CA GLU A 90 -8.36 -22.41 4.78
C GLU A 90 -8.31 -21.27 5.81
N TRP A 91 -9.35 -21.19 6.63
CA TRP A 91 -9.35 -20.31 7.80
C TRP A 91 -8.54 -20.97 8.91
N LEU A 92 -7.65 -20.20 9.53
CA LEU A 92 -7.02 -20.61 10.79
C LEU A 92 -7.98 -20.39 11.95
N SER A 93 -8.00 -21.32 12.90
CA SER A 93 -8.64 -21.13 14.18
C SER A 93 -7.86 -20.12 15.04
N PRO A 94 -8.52 -19.40 15.96
CA PRO A 94 -7.84 -18.43 16.83
C PRO A 94 -6.67 -19.02 17.61
N GLU A 95 -6.73 -20.31 17.95
CA GLU A 95 -5.69 -21.02 18.68
C GLU A 95 -4.41 -21.27 17.85
N GLU A 96 -4.53 -21.29 16.52
CA GLU A 96 -3.41 -21.45 15.59
C GLU A 96 -2.67 -20.13 15.36
N ILE A 97 -3.35 -19.00 15.57
CA ILE A 97 -2.79 -17.66 15.38
C ILE A 97 -1.93 -17.30 16.61
N SER A 98 -0.62 -17.19 16.40
CA SER A 98 0.32 -16.80 17.45
C SER A 98 1.38 -15.83 16.92
N LEU A 99 2.00 -15.07 17.82
CA LEU A 99 3.16 -14.23 17.47
C LEU A 99 4.31 -15.06 16.89
N HIS A 100 4.43 -16.33 17.30
CA HIS A 100 5.42 -17.24 16.72
C HIS A 100 5.13 -17.51 15.24
N LEU A 101 3.87 -17.78 14.88
CA LEU A 101 3.46 -17.92 13.48
C LEU A 101 3.79 -16.65 12.69
N ILE A 102 3.52 -15.47 13.26
CA ILE A 102 3.72 -14.17 12.60
C ILE A 102 5.20 -13.88 12.36
N PHE A 103 6.05 -14.05 13.38
CA PHE A 103 7.44 -13.62 13.33
C PHE A 103 8.43 -14.68 12.83
N GLN A 104 8.04 -15.95 12.81
CA GLN A 104 8.96 -17.05 12.50
C GLN A 104 8.65 -17.78 11.20
N THR A 105 7.55 -17.45 10.52
CA THR A 105 7.32 -17.92 9.15
C THR A 105 8.33 -17.28 8.20
N PRO A 106 9.17 -18.06 7.50
CA PRO A 106 10.11 -17.50 6.52
C PRO A 106 9.41 -16.87 5.31
N ASP A 107 10.05 -15.88 4.68
CA ASP A 107 9.54 -15.22 3.47
C ASP A 107 9.39 -16.19 2.28
N ASP A 108 10.18 -17.28 2.26
CA ASP A 108 10.17 -18.32 1.22
C ASP A 108 9.39 -19.58 1.64
N ALA A 109 8.58 -19.48 2.69
CA ALA A 109 7.72 -20.56 3.13
C ALA A 109 6.76 -21.00 2.01
N THR A 110 6.51 -22.31 1.92
CA THR A 110 5.56 -22.89 0.97
C THR A 110 4.11 -22.54 1.29
N THR A 111 3.84 -22.17 2.54
CA THR A 111 2.53 -21.78 3.04
C THR A 111 2.68 -20.42 3.72
N GLY A 112 1.86 -19.46 3.31
CA GLY A 112 1.78 -18.14 3.91
C GLY A 112 0.45 -17.93 4.63
N CYS A 113 0.35 -16.84 5.38
CA CYS A 113 -0.88 -16.41 6.02
C CYS A 113 -1.16 -14.93 5.70
N ILE A 114 -2.45 -14.58 5.64
CA ILE A 114 -2.90 -13.19 5.56
C ILE A 114 -3.71 -12.95 6.83
N LEU A 115 -3.36 -11.90 7.56
CA LEU A 115 -3.92 -11.63 8.88
C LEU A 115 -4.57 -10.24 8.90
N GLU A 116 -5.76 -10.15 9.49
CA GLU A 116 -6.36 -8.89 9.93
C GLU A 116 -6.08 -8.78 11.43
N VAL A 117 -5.33 -7.74 11.80
CA VAL A 117 -4.82 -7.58 13.16
C VAL A 117 -5.06 -6.16 13.65
N ASP A 118 -5.27 -6.02 14.94
CA ASP A 118 -5.17 -4.74 15.62
C ASP A 118 -3.70 -4.47 15.97
N MET A 119 -3.21 -3.26 15.66
CA MET A 119 -1.82 -2.88 15.87
C MET A 119 -1.71 -1.59 16.68
N GLU A 120 -0.81 -1.56 17.65
CA GLU A 120 -0.34 -0.32 18.26
C GLU A 120 0.78 0.28 17.41
N TYR A 121 0.65 1.57 17.05
CA TYR A 121 1.65 2.26 16.25
C TYR A 121 2.30 3.42 17.02
N PRO A 122 3.49 3.20 17.63
CA PRO A 122 4.13 4.16 18.52
C PRO A 122 4.44 5.50 17.84
N SER A 123 4.18 6.59 18.55
CA SER A 123 4.34 7.96 18.04
C SER A 123 5.76 8.31 17.59
N GLU A 124 6.76 7.73 18.25
CA GLU A 124 8.18 7.92 17.95
C GLU A 124 8.58 7.40 16.56
N LEU A 125 7.78 6.52 15.95
CA LEU A 125 8.03 5.97 14.62
C LEU A 125 7.39 6.82 13.50
N HIS A 126 6.51 7.77 13.83
CA HIS A 126 5.71 8.49 12.84
C HIS A 126 6.60 9.34 11.91
N ASP A 127 7.55 10.07 12.47
CA ASP A 127 8.49 10.87 11.68
C ASP A 127 9.43 9.99 10.85
N LEU A 128 9.89 8.87 11.42
CA LEU A 128 10.78 7.92 10.74
C LEU A 128 10.11 7.29 9.51
N HIS A 129 8.84 6.92 9.63
CA HIS A 129 8.08 6.29 8.56
C HIS A 129 7.27 7.28 7.72
N ASN A 130 7.49 8.59 7.87
CA ASN A 130 6.75 9.62 7.13
C ASN A 130 6.88 9.46 5.60
N ASN A 131 7.99 8.89 5.13
CA ASN A 131 8.18 8.58 3.71
C ASN A 131 7.47 7.30 3.27
N TYR A 132 7.23 6.33 4.15
CA TYR A 132 6.60 5.05 3.81
C TYR A 132 5.86 4.50 5.04
N PRO A 133 4.64 4.98 5.31
CA PRO A 133 3.93 4.61 6.52
C PRO A 133 3.46 3.15 6.48
N LEU A 134 3.42 2.55 7.67
CA LEU A 134 2.94 1.19 7.85
C LEU A 134 1.41 1.13 7.79
N ALA A 135 0.90 0.03 7.23
CA ALA A 135 -0.51 -0.32 7.15
C ALA A 135 -1.44 0.82 6.70
N PRO A 136 -1.33 1.27 5.44
CA PRO A 136 -2.29 2.22 4.89
C PRO A 136 -3.71 1.66 4.88
N GLU A 137 -4.64 2.46 5.35
CA GLU A 137 -6.06 2.12 5.38
C GLU A 137 -6.82 2.87 4.29
N ARG A 138 -7.77 2.18 3.67
CA ARG A 138 -8.74 2.80 2.78
C ARG A 138 -9.76 3.54 3.64
N MET A 139 -9.76 4.87 3.59
CA MET A 139 -10.71 5.69 4.33
C MET A 139 -11.31 6.82 3.49
N THR A 140 -12.51 7.25 3.87
CA THR A 140 -13.15 8.44 3.30
C THR A 140 -12.51 9.70 3.88
N ILE A 141 -12.08 10.60 3.02
CA ILE A 141 -11.45 11.86 3.46
C ILE A 141 -12.53 12.87 3.87
N GLU A 142 -12.47 13.29 5.13
CA GLU A 142 -13.34 14.34 5.65
C GLU A 142 -12.79 15.75 5.34
N PRO A 143 -13.64 16.77 5.12
CA PRO A 143 -13.17 18.11 4.76
C PRO A 143 -12.22 18.76 5.79
N ASN A 144 -12.31 18.37 7.06
CA ASN A 144 -11.40 18.86 8.11
C ASN A 144 -9.98 18.27 8.01
N MET A 145 -9.80 17.16 7.30
CA MET A 145 -8.51 16.51 7.05
C MET A 145 -7.74 17.16 5.90
N LEU A 146 -8.40 18.02 5.12
CA LEU A 146 -7.82 18.70 3.98
C LEU A 146 -7.11 19.99 4.42
N SER A 147 -5.99 20.30 3.76
CA SER A 147 -5.34 21.60 3.93
C SER A 147 -6.28 22.73 3.49
N ARG A 148 -5.99 23.97 3.91
CA ARG A 148 -6.83 25.13 3.55
C ARG A 148 -6.93 25.35 2.03
N VAL A 149 -5.86 25.03 1.29
CA VAL A 149 -5.81 25.10 -0.17
C VAL A 149 -6.64 23.98 -0.79
N ASP A 150 -6.45 22.75 -0.31
CA ASP A 150 -7.17 21.58 -0.82
C ASP A 150 -8.67 21.70 -0.59
N ARG A 151 -9.12 22.24 0.55
CA ARG A 151 -10.53 22.52 0.82
C ARG A 151 -11.15 23.44 -0.23
N LYS A 152 -10.47 24.53 -0.61
CA LYS A 152 -10.99 25.47 -1.62
C LYS A 152 -11.18 24.77 -2.98
N ASN A 153 -10.23 23.92 -3.37
CA ASN A 153 -10.28 23.20 -4.64
C ASN A 153 -11.27 22.02 -4.63
N PHE A 154 -11.44 21.37 -3.47
CA PHE A 154 -12.34 20.22 -3.26
C PHE A 154 -13.80 20.61 -3.54
N PHE A 155 -14.27 21.72 -2.97
CA PHE A 155 -15.65 22.17 -3.14
C PHE A 155 -15.97 22.76 -4.53
N GLN A 156 -14.94 23.18 -5.29
CA GLN A 156 -15.12 23.78 -6.62
C GLN A 156 -15.18 22.72 -7.74
N ASN A 157 -14.42 21.62 -7.62
CA ASN A 157 -14.24 20.67 -8.73
C ASN A 157 -14.89 19.29 -8.54
N PHE A 158 -15.29 18.91 -7.31
CA PHE A 158 -15.68 17.52 -7.02
C PHE A 158 -16.96 17.44 -6.16
N LYS A 159 -18.11 17.78 -6.75
CA LYS A 159 -19.40 17.83 -6.03
C LYS A 159 -20.08 16.47 -5.73
N SER A 160 -19.49 15.30 -6.04
CA SER A 160 -20.24 14.04 -5.91
C SER A 160 -19.46 12.75 -5.64
N TYR A 161 -18.16 12.78 -5.31
CA TYR A 161 -17.41 11.54 -5.08
C TYR A 161 -16.90 11.45 -3.64
N LEU A 162 -17.43 10.47 -2.90
CA LEU A 162 -16.82 9.96 -1.67
C LEU A 162 -15.43 9.42 -2.03
N TYR A 163 -14.40 10.24 -1.83
CA TYR A 163 -13.02 9.85 -2.09
C TYR A 163 -12.57 8.89 -1.01
N THR A 164 -12.60 7.60 -1.32
CA THR A 164 -11.81 6.62 -0.58
C THR A 164 -10.38 6.69 -1.09
N LYS A 165 -9.43 7.05 -0.24
CA LYS A 165 -7.99 6.98 -0.54
C LYS A 165 -7.36 6.00 0.42
N ASP A 166 -6.32 5.32 -0.04
CA ASP A 166 -5.37 4.66 0.86
C ASP A 166 -4.61 5.78 1.57
N VAL A 167 -4.96 6.04 2.82
CA VAL A 167 -4.39 7.14 3.59
C VAL A 167 -3.09 6.67 4.19
N LEU A 168 -2.03 7.12 3.55
CA LEU A 168 -0.64 6.95 3.93
C LEU A 168 -0.19 8.09 4.88
N TRP A 169 -1.09 8.56 5.77
CA TRP A 169 -0.90 9.57 6.83
C TRP A 169 -0.29 10.96 6.46
N TYR A 170 -1.16 11.99 6.47
CA TYR A 170 -0.80 13.43 6.60
C TYR A 170 -1.61 14.10 7.73
N ILE A 171 -2.21 13.31 8.62
CA ILE A 171 -3.19 13.76 9.62
C ILE A 171 -2.70 13.33 11.00
N ASP A 172 -2.38 14.30 11.86
CA ASP A 172 -2.11 14.06 13.27
C ASP A 172 -3.33 13.41 13.94
N LYS A 173 -3.17 12.17 14.42
CA LYS A 173 -4.20 11.48 15.19
C LYS A 173 -4.11 11.84 16.69
N TRP A 174 -4.75 12.94 17.11
CA TRP A 174 -4.86 13.31 18.54
C TRP A 174 -6.06 12.67 19.28
N LYS A 175 -6.72 11.63 18.73
CA LYS A 175 -7.91 11.05 19.37
C LYS A 175 -8.03 9.55 19.15
N TYR A 176 -7.32 8.77 19.95
CA TYR A 176 -7.87 7.52 20.46
C TYR A 176 -7.69 7.49 21.97
N LYS A 177 -8.82 7.37 22.68
CA LYS A 177 -8.85 7.15 24.12
C LYS A 177 -9.37 5.74 24.34
N ILE A 178 -8.51 4.96 24.99
CA ILE A 178 -8.69 3.58 25.44
C ILE A 178 -9.84 3.53 26.44
N LYS A 179 -10.70 2.51 26.31
CA LYS A 179 -11.39 1.95 27.46
C LYS A 179 -11.17 0.44 27.45
N ASN A 180 -10.60 -0.02 28.56
CA ASN A 180 -10.58 -1.42 28.99
C ASN A 180 -12.01 -1.94 29.14
#